data_AF-A0A7X5E3D1-F1
#
_entry.id   AF-A0A7X5E3D1-F1
#
_cell.length_a   1.000
_cell.length_b   1.000
_cell.length_c   1.000
_cell.angle_alpha   90.00
_cell.angle_beta   90.00
_cell.angle_gamma   90.00
#
_symmetry.space_group_name_H-M   'P 1'
#
loop_
_entity.id
_entity.type
_entity.pdbx_description
1 polymer ?
#
loop_
_entity_poly.entity_id
_entity_poly.type
_entity_poly.pdbx_seq_one_letter_code
_entity_poly.pdbx_strand_id
1 'polypeptide(L)'
;MLDQLLRSASGEVRIKVTGASLERFLNLCMRHNIRPRALHRQDWDCLECTLSLADLRRLRPKMGRTGCRVHILRKSGLPFILRQLRRRAVFTLGFFALAWVLWLLQTHLWILELSTPPEISSAELSRALEAEGVKIGMRLSDFDDRAVQRSLMLKMDSISYVTFNRIGNHMIVQAHAKEDHDPPRDDGGITSVVARRPGQIVRVTPLSGWAVVKAGDIVDTGEKLIDALVPPSRDVEGLGPHLTWSDGEVIARTWYETTYVRPLTTLTKRYTGKTTTQYALIWGKHRINLYLGSGIYGTGCDKIVDITRWTVRSGLTLPFGLVRQTYRWYEPVPREQDAEQLRTEIEARAAERLAGTIDGELTSYTSSADTSGSGALEVHFRAEALEDIGEVVEDPQVLPPPEPVPSGAS
;
A
#
# COMPACT_ATOMS: atom_id res chain seq x y z
N MET A 1 -2.69 -31.47 -39.79
CA MET A 1 -3.30 -31.23 -38.45
C MET A 1 -4.70 -30.62 -38.54
N LEU A 2 -4.93 -29.53 -39.30
CA LEU A 2 -6.28 -28.92 -39.48
C LEU A 2 -7.35 -29.88 -39.98
N ASP A 3 -7.00 -30.74 -40.93
CA ASP A 3 -7.90 -31.71 -41.53
C ASP A 3 -8.31 -32.83 -40.53
N GLN A 4 -7.46 -33.17 -39.56
CA GLN A 4 -7.80 -34.10 -38.46
C GLN A 4 -8.71 -33.45 -37.40
N LEU A 5 -8.54 -32.15 -37.14
CA LEU A 5 -9.40 -31.37 -36.22
C LEU A 5 -10.81 -31.17 -36.78
N LEU A 6 -10.93 -30.88 -38.08
CA LEU A 6 -12.23 -30.78 -38.76
C LEU A 6 -12.97 -32.14 -38.78
N ARG A 7 -12.22 -33.24 -38.91
CA ARG A 7 -12.78 -34.60 -38.89
C ARG A 7 -13.27 -35.01 -37.50
N SER A 8 -12.47 -34.74 -36.48
CA SER A 8 -12.89 -34.99 -35.08
C SER A 8 -14.12 -34.17 -34.70
N ALA A 9 -14.30 -32.98 -35.29
CA ALA A 9 -15.51 -32.16 -35.18
C ALA A 9 -16.73 -32.76 -35.89
N SER A 10 -16.54 -33.38 -37.06
CA SER A 10 -17.63 -33.99 -37.84
C SER A 10 -18.16 -35.33 -37.29
N GLY A 11 -17.37 -36.00 -36.45
CA GLY A 11 -17.70 -37.32 -35.90
C GLY A 11 -17.47 -38.46 -36.91
N GLU A 12 -16.81 -39.52 -36.47
CA GLU A 12 -16.49 -40.70 -37.28
C GLU A 12 -17.25 -41.93 -36.78
N VAL A 13 -17.73 -42.74 -37.71
CA VAL A 13 -18.43 -43.97 -37.42
C VAL A 13 -17.78 -45.10 -38.21
N ARG A 14 -17.30 -46.12 -37.49
CA ARG A 14 -16.81 -47.36 -38.10
C ARG A 14 -17.99 -48.29 -38.30
N ILE A 15 -18.19 -48.72 -39.55
CA ILE A 15 -19.28 -49.59 -39.97
C ILE A 15 -18.74 -50.88 -40.57
N LYS A 16 -19.45 -51.98 -40.33
CA LYS A 16 -19.29 -53.28 -40.98
C LYS A 16 -20.45 -53.48 -41.93
N VAL A 17 -20.15 -53.67 -43.20
CA VAL A 17 -21.12 -53.90 -44.28
C VAL A 17 -21.07 -55.37 -44.64
N THR A 18 -22.21 -56.05 -44.58
CA THR A 18 -22.35 -57.46 -44.95
C THR A 18 -23.36 -57.63 -46.08
N GLY A 19 -23.02 -58.40 -47.11
CA GLY A 19 -23.96 -58.76 -48.17
C GLY A 19 -23.31 -59.18 -49.48
N ALA A 20 -24.08 -59.86 -50.32
CA ALA A 20 -23.64 -60.54 -51.55
C ALA A 20 -23.12 -59.61 -52.67
N SER A 21 -23.19 -58.27 -52.53
CA SER A 21 -22.73 -57.34 -53.57
C SER A 21 -22.12 -56.06 -52.98
N LEU A 22 -20.93 -56.20 -52.39
CA LEU A 22 -20.14 -55.08 -51.84
C LEU A 22 -19.81 -53.99 -52.88
N GLU A 23 -19.67 -54.36 -54.16
CA GLU A 23 -19.43 -53.41 -55.25
C GLU A 23 -20.58 -52.43 -55.46
N ARG A 24 -21.82 -52.88 -55.27
CA ARG A 24 -23.02 -52.02 -55.37
C ARG A 24 -23.03 -50.97 -54.26
N PHE A 25 -22.54 -51.32 -53.07
CA PHE A 25 -22.34 -50.40 -51.96
C PHE A 25 -21.24 -49.37 -52.26
N LEU A 26 -20.08 -49.81 -52.76
CA LEU A 26 -18.98 -48.90 -53.11
C LEU A 26 -19.37 -47.93 -54.23
N ASN A 27 -20.07 -48.42 -55.25
CA ASN A 27 -20.60 -47.59 -56.34
C ASN A 27 -21.62 -46.57 -55.84
N LEU A 28 -22.47 -46.92 -54.87
CA LEU A 28 -23.40 -45.98 -54.25
C LEU A 28 -22.66 -44.88 -53.48
N CYS A 29 -21.59 -45.23 -52.75
CA CYS A 29 -20.75 -44.26 -52.06
C CYS A 29 -20.11 -43.29 -53.05
N MET A 30 -19.51 -43.80 -54.13
CA MET A 30 -18.88 -42.97 -55.17
C MET A 30 -19.88 -42.03 -55.86
N ARG A 31 -21.07 -42.52 -56.23
CA ARG A 31 -22.15 -41.72 -56.85
C ARG A 31 -22.64 -40.57 -55.97
N HIS A 32 -22.51 -40.69 -54.65
CA HIS A 32 -22.91 -39.65 -53.71
C HIS A 32 -21.74 -38.87 -53.13
N ASN A 33 -20.56 -39.00 -53.74
CA ASN A 33 -19.32 -38.34 -53.34
C ASN A 33 -18.96 -38.62 -51.86
N ILE A 34 -19.38 -39.78 -51.36
CA ILE A 34 -19.05 -40.27 -50.03
C ILE A 34 -17.73 -41.03 -50.17
N ARG A 35 -16.70 -40.58 -49.46
CA ARG A 35 -15.36 -41.19 -49.49
C ARG A 35 -15.18 -42.11 -48.29
N PRO A 36 -15.49 -43.42 -48.38
CA PRO A 36 -15.18 -44.36 -47.33
C PRO A 36 -13.68 -44.41 -47.10
N ARG A 37 -13.27 -44.39 -45.83
CA ARG A 37 -11.87 -44.40 -45.42
C ARG A 37 -11.54 -45.67 -44.64
N ALA A 38 -10.28 -46.07 -44.67
CA ALA A 38 -9.81 -47.30 -44.02
C ALA A 38 -10.68 -48.51 -44.40
N LEU A 39 -10.78 -48.78 -45.71
CA LEU A 39 -11.45 -49.99 -46.18
C LEU A 39 -10.59 -51.20 -45.81
N HIS A 40 -11.14 -52.05 -44.96
CA HIS A 40 -10.59 -53.36 -44.68
C HIS A 40 -11.62 -54.41 -45.08
N ARG A 41 -11.27 -55.23 -46.07
CA ARG A 41 -12.08 -56.39 -46.45
C ARG A 41 -11.73 -57.53 -45.50
N GLN A 42 -12.69 -57.96 -44.69
CA GLN A 42 -12.51 -59.11 -43.78
C GLN A 42 -12.80 -60.43 -44.49
N ASP A 43 -13.89 -60.49 -45.26
CA ASP A 43 -14.33 -61.68 -46.00
C ASP A 43 -14.86 -61.31 -47.39
N TRP A 44 -15.18 -62.31 -48.20
CA TRP A 44 -15.82 -62.11 -49.51
C TRP A 44 -17.12 -61.31 -49.42
N ASP A 45 -17.89 -61.51 -48.35
CA ASP A 45 -19.17 -60.85 -48.07
C ASP A 45 -19.12 -59.76 -46.99
N CYS A 46 -17.93 -59.46 -46.42
CA CYS A 46 -17.76 -58.53 -45.30
C CYS A 46 -16.73 -57.42 -45.60
N LEU A 47 -17.17 -56.15 -45.52
CA LEU A 47 -16.32 -54.96 -45.64
C LEU A 47 -16.44 -54.08 -44.40
N GLU A 48 -15.32 -53.73 -43.78
CA GLU A 48 -15.26 -52.67 -42.77
C GLU A 48 -14.79 -51.36 -43.40
N CYS A 49 -15.49 -50.26 -43.10
CA CYS A 49 -15.06 -48.93 -43.50
C CYS A 49 -15.44 -47.90 -42.45
N THR A 50 -14.72 -46.78 -42.47
CA THR A 50 -14.98 -45.63 -41.59
C THR A 50 -15.58 -44.51 -42.43
N LEU A 51 -16.69 -43.96 -41.94
CA LEU A 51 -17.45 -42.86 -42.58
C LEU A 51 -17.63 -41.70 -41.60
N SER A 52 -17.82 -40.49 -42.13
CA SER A 52 -18.26 -39.37 -41.30
C SER A 52 -19.72 -39.56 -40.86
N LEU A 53 -20.11 -38.95 -39.74
CA LEU A 53 -21.48 -39.00 -39.24
C LEU A 53 -22.48 -38.38 -40.22
N ALA A 54 -22.07 -37.32 -40.93
CA ALA A 54 -22.87 -36.67 -41.96
C ALA A 54 -23.09 -37.60 -43.17
N ASP A 55 -22.04 -38.29 -43.61
CA ASP A 55 -22.12 -39.22 -44.75
C ASP A 55 -22.95 -40.46 -44.41
N LEU A 56 -22.82 -41.00 -43.20
CA LEU A 56 -23.66 -42.12 -42.75
C LEU A 56 -25.16 -41.76 -42.74
N ARG A 57 -25.51 -40.52 -42.33
CA ARG A 57 -26.90 -40.04 -42.38
C ARG A 57 -27.42 -39.91 -43.81
N ARG A 58 -26.57 -39.46 -44.75
CA ARG A 58 -26.89 -39.38 -46.18
C ARG A 58 -27.03 -40.77 -46.83
N LEU A 59 -26.28 -41.75 -46.33
CA LEU A 59 -26.27 -43.12 -46.84
C LEU A 59 -27.49 -43.94 -46.35
N ARG A 60 -27.91 -43.75 -45.10
CA ARG A 60 -28.98 -44.54 -44.44
C ARG A 60 -30.27 -44.70 -45.26
N PRO A 61 -30.87 -43.66 -45.88
CA PRO A 61 -32.11 -43.82 -46.66
C PRO A 61 -31.90 -44.53 -48.01
N LYS A 62 -30.66 -44.63 -48.51
CA LYS A 62 -30.35 -45.16 -49.85
C LYS A 62 -29.89 -46.62 -49.83
N MET A 63 -29.55 -47.13 -48.65
CA MET A 63 -29.08 -48.51 -48.45
C MET A 63 -30.14 -49.58 -48.70
N GLY A 64 -31.43 -49.26 -48.64
CA GLY A 64 -32.50 -50.23 -48.91
C GLY A 64 -32.44 -50.84 -50.31
N ARG A 65 -31.76 -50.19 -51.26
CA ARG A 65 -31.64 -50.62 -52.67
C ARG A 65 -30.39 -51.48 -52.96
N THR A 66 -29.44 -51.59 -52.03
CA THR A 66 -28.17 -52.30 -52.28
C THR A 66 -28.16 -53.75 -51.78
N GLY A 67 -29.15 -54.16 -50.97
CA GLY A 67 -29.19 -55.52 -50.40
C GLY A 67 -28.10 -55.80 -49.36
N CYS A 68 -27.36 -54.77 -48.93
CA CYS A 68 -26.31 -54.87 -47.92
C CYS A 68 -26.85 -54.46 -46.54
N ARG A 69 -26.48 -55.21 -45.50
CA ARG A 69 -26.74 -54.84 -44.10
C ARG A 69 -25.54 -54.08 -43.56
N VAL A 70 -25.80 -52.97 -42.85
CA VAL A 70 -24.74 -52.16 -42.22
C VAL A 70 -24.89 -52.25 -40.71
N HIS A 71 -23.84 -52.73 -40.05
CA HIS A 71 -23.70 -52.77 -38.60
C HIS A 71 -22.75 -51.67 -38.14
N ILE A 72 -23.13 -50.91 -37.12
CA ILE A 72 -22.28 -49.88 -36.54
C ILE A 72 -21.41 -50.52 -35.47
N LEU A 73 -20.09 -50.58 -35.71
CA LEU A 73 -19.14 -51.17 -34.78
C LEU A 73 -18.72 -50.17 -33.69
N ARG A 74 -18.38 -48.94 -34.08
CA ARG A 74 -17.88 -47.92 -33.15
C ARG A 74 -18.32 -46.53 -33.59
N LYS A 75 -18.71 -45.71 -32.61
CA LYS A 75 -19.05 -44.30 -32.79
C LYS A 75 -18.00 -43.47 -32.04
N SER A 76 -17.34 -42.54 -32.72
CA SER A 76 -16.24 -41.74 -32.16
C SER A 76 -16.33 -40.28 -32.63
N GLY A 77 -15.92 -39.32 -31.80
CA GLY A 77 -15.80 -37.90 -32.17
C GLY A 77 -16.57 -36.92 -31.29
N LEU A 78 -16.36 -35.62 -31.53
CA LEU A 78 -16.93 -34.50 -30.79
C LEU A 78 -18.45 -34.54 -30.61
N PRO A 79 -19.29 -34.85 -31.62
CA PRO A 79 -20.74 -34.85 -31.43
C PRO A 79 -21.23 -35.94 -30.46
N PHE A 80 -20.47 -37.04 -30.30
CA PHE A 80 -20.79 -38.08 -29.32
C PHE A 80 -20.34 -37.69 -27.91
N ILE A 81 -19.18 -37.04 -27.78
CA ILE A 81 -18.68 -36.46 -26.54
C ILE A 81 -19.61 -35.34 -26.05
N LEU A 82 -20.03 -34.41 -26.92
CA LEU A 82 -20.99 -33.35 -26.62
C LEU A 82 -22.36 -33.89 -26.17
N ARG A 83 -22.82 -35.00 -26.75
CA ARG A 83 -24.06 -35.65 -26.33
C ARG A 83 -23.95 -36.32 -24.96
N GLN A 84 -22.78 -36.89 -24.65
CA GLN A 84 -22.49 -37.45 -23.32
C GLN A 84 -22.31 -36.34 -22.28
N LEU A 85 -21.67 -35.23 -22.66
CA LEU A 85 -21.58 -34.01 -21.85
C LEU A 85 -22.96 -33.40 -21.59
N ARG A 86 -23.87 -33.35 -22.57
CA ARG A 86 -25.26 -32.90 -22.36
C ARG A 86 -26.04 -33.77 -21.38
N ARG A 87 -25.82 -35.08 -21.36
CA ARG A 87 -26.42 -35.95 -20.32
C ARG A 87 -25.88 -35.67 -18.92
N ARG A 88 -24.69 -35.08 -18.82
CA ARG A 88 -24.08 -34.59 -17.58
C ARG A 88 -23.94 -33.06 -17.60
N ALA A 89 -24.96 -32.37 -18.14
CA ALA A 89 -24.90 -30.92 -18.35
C ALA A 89 -24.55 -30.15 -17.07
N VAL A 90 -25.04 -30.61 -15.92
CA VAL A 90 -24.73 -30.04 -14.60
C VAL A 90 -23.24 -30.10 -14.29
N PHE A 91 -22.58 -31.23 -14.53
CA PHE A 91 -21.14 -31.38 -14.28
C PHE A 91 -20.30 -30.54 -15.23
N THR A 92 -20.71 -30.45 -16.50
CA THR A 92 -20.00 -29.63 -17.49
C THR A 92 -20.16 -28.16 -17.22
N LEU A 93 -21.38 -27.74 -16.87
CA LEU A 93 -21.67 -26.36 -16.53
C LEU A 93 -20.92 -25.97 -15.26
N GLY A 94 -20.90 -26.85 -14.25
CA GLY A 94 -20.12 -26.66 -13.03
C GLY A 94 -18.61 -26.55 -13.30
N PHE A 95 -18.06 -27.39 -14.18
CA PHE A 95 -16.64 -27.31 -14.56
C PHE A 95 -16.30 -25.98 -15.25
N PHE A 96 -17.10 -25.56 -16.24
CA PHE A 96 -16.87 -24.28 -16.92
C PHE A 96 -17.11 -23.08 -16.00
N ALA A 97 -18.12 -23.14 -15.13
CA ALA A 97 -18.37 -22.12 -14.12
C ALA A 97 -17.20 -22.00 -13.13
N LEU A 98 -16.69 -23.14 -12.64
CA LEU A 98 -15.51 -23.17 -11.77
C LEU A 98 -14.28 -22.61 -12.47
N ALA A 99 -14.02 -23.03 -13.71
CA ALA A 99 -12.90 -22.51 -14.51
C ALA A 99 -13.02 -20.99 -14.74
N TRP A 100 -14.23 -20.50 -15.00
CA TRP A 100 -14.49 -19.07 -15.16
C TRP A 100 -14.28 -18.29 -13.85
N VAL A 101 -14.75 -18.82 -12.72
CA VAL A 101 -14.52 -18.24 -11.39
C VAL A 101 -13.03 -18.19 -11.07
N LEU A 102 -12.28 -19.28 -11.30
CA LEU A 102 -10.83 -19.30 -11.08
C LEU A 102 -10.10 -18.27 -11.96
N TRP A 103 -10.50 -18.15 -13.22
CA TRP A 103 -9.97 -17.13 -14.13
C TRP A 103 -10.24 -15.71 -13.62
N LEU A 104 -11.44 -15.43 -13.12
CA LEU A 104 -11.78 -14.14 -12.51
C LEU A 104 -10.95 -13.85 -11.24
N LEU A 105 -10.77 -14.85 -10.37
CA LEU A 105 -10.00 -14.69 -9.14
C LEU A 105 -8.51 -14.39 -9.42
N GLN A 106 -7.96 -14.92 -10.53
CA GLN A 106 -6.56 -14.71 -10.91
C GLN A 106 -6.32 -13.41 -11.69
N THR A 107 -7.31 -12.92 -12.43
CA THR A 107 -7.15 -11.76 -13.33
C THR A 107 -7.51 -10.44 -12.68
N HIS A 108 -8.28 -10.45 -11.60
CA HIS A 108 -8.77 -9.23 -10.94
C HIS A 108 -8.15 -9.06 -9.56
N LEU A 109 -7.97 -7.80 -9.16
CA LEU A 109 -7.57 -7.42 -7.82
C LEU A 109 -8.76 -7.56 -6.87
N TRP A 110 -8.64 -8.35 -5.81
CA TRP A 110 -9.73 -8.56 -4.86
C TRP A 110 -9.46 -7.95 -3.49
N ILE A 111 -8.19 -7.74 -3.15
CA ILE A 111 -7.78 -7.25 -1.85
C ILE A 111 -6.77 -6.14 -2.04
N LEU A 112 -7.13 -4.97 -1.52
CA LEU A 112 -6.28 -3.80 -1.45
C LEU A 112 -6.04 -3.51 0.03
N GLU A 113 -4.77 -3.54 0.43
CA GLU A 113 -4.33 -3.22 1.78
C GLU A 113 -3.49 -1.96 1.74
N LEU A 114 -3.88 -0.96 2.51
CA LEU A 114 -3.21 0.34 2.57
C LEU A 114 -2.44 0.41 3.87
N SER A 115 -1.14 0.57 3.77
CA SER A 115 -0.25 0.85 4.88
C SER A 115 0.21 2.30 4.76
N THR A 116 -0.34 3.17 5.60
CA THR A 116 -0.02 4.60 5.62
C THR A 116 0.56 5.01 6.97
N PRO A 117 1.58 5.88 7.00
CA PRO A 117 2.02 6.55 8.21
C PRO A 117 0.89 7.46 8.75
N PRO A 118 0.93 7.83 10.04
CA PRO A 118 -0.11 8.64 10.68
C PRO A 118 -0.29 10.03 10.05
N GLU A 119 0.73 10.58 9.39
CA GLU A 119 0.65 11.87 8.68
C GLU A 119 -0.25 11.80 7.43
N ILE A 120 -0.42 10.63 6.83
CA ILE A 120 -1.19 10.45 5.59
C ILE A 120 -2.57 9.86 5.90
N SER A 121 -3.62 10.59 5.52
CA SER A 121 -4.99 10.10 5.62
C SER A 121 -5.23 8.91 4.70
N SER A 122 -5.50 7.74 5.29
CA SER A 122 -5.87 6.52 4.53
C SER A 122 -7.09 6.72 3.63
N ALA A 123 -8.03 7.58 4.03
CA ALA A 123 -9.21 7.92 3.23
C ALA A 123 -8.82 8.71 1.97
N GLU A 124 -7.89 9.67 2.08
CA GLU A 124 -7.41 10.46 0.95
C GLU A 124 -6.62 9.60 -0.02
N LEU A 125 -5.70 8.77 0.49
CA LEU A 125 -4.95 7.84 -0.35
C LEU A 125 -5.89 6.87 -1.09
N SER A 126 -6.92 6.34 -0.42
CA SER A 126 -7.87 5.44 -1.07
C SER A 126 -8.63 6.12 -2.22
N ARG A 127 -9.03 7.39 -2.05
CA ARG A 127 -9.70 8.17 -3.11
C ARG A 127 -8.76 8.49 -4.26
N ALA A 128 -7.52 8.84 -3.96
CA ALA A 128 -6.50 9.12 -4.96
C ALA A 128 -6.20 7.86 -5.80
N LEU A 129 -6.08 6.70 -5.16
CA LEU A 129 -5.93 5.40 -5.82
C LEU A 129 -7.15 5.05 -6.68
N GLU A 130 -8.37 5.24 -6.18
CA GLU A 130 -9.58 5.00 -6.94
C GLU A 130 -9.68 5.90 -8.19
N ALA A 131 -9.22 7.16 -8.10
CA ALA A 131 -9.16 8.09 -9.23
C ALA A 131 -8.18 7.63 -10.32
N GLU A 132 -7.11 6.93 -9.95
CA GLU A 132 -6.17 6.28 -10.88
C GLU A 132 -6.66 4.91 -11.38
N GLY A 133 -7.87 4.51 -11.01
CA GLY A 133 -8.45 3.22 -11.40
C GLY A 133 -7.98 2.04 -10.53
N VAL A 134 -7.19 2.30 -9.49
CA VAL A 134 -6.74 1.29 -8.52
C VAL A 134 -7.85 1.05 -7.50
N LYS A 135 -8.64 0.02 -7.76
CA LYS A 135 -9.79 -0.34 -6.93
C LYS A 135 -9.99 -1.83 -6.85
N ILE A 136 -10.75 -2.25 -5.84
CA ILE A 136 -11.21 -3.63 -5.72
C ILE A 136 -12.07 -3.98 -6.96
N GLY A 137 -11.67 -5.02 -7.67
CA GLY A 137 -12.25 -5.48 -8.93
C GLY A 137 -11.58 -4.94 -10.18
N MET A 138 -10.45 -4.22 -10.10
CA MET A 138 -9.68 -3.85 -11.29
C MET A 138 -9.01 -5.08 -11.92
N ARG A 139 -8.78 -5.04 -13.23
CA ARG A 139 -8.00 -6.07 -13.92
C ARG A 139 -6.51 -5.84 -13.68
N LEU A 140 -5.80 -6.87 -13.26
CA LEU A 140 -4.37 -6.79 -12.89
C LEU A 140 -3.45 -6.53 -14.10
N SER A 141 -3.94 -6.70 -15.33
CA SER A 141 -3.20 -6.37 -16.57
C SER A 141 -3.16 -4.88 -16.88
N ASP A 142 -4.12 -4.12 -16.34
CA ASP A 142 -4.32 -2.71 -16.68
C ASP A 142 -3.60 -1.80 -15.68
N PHE A 143 -2.96 -2.39 -14.67
CA PHE A 143 -2.23 -1.70 -13.61
C PHE A 143 -0.79 -1.43 -14.04
N ASP A 144 -0.45 -0.15 -14.19
CA ASP A 144 0.93 0.33 -14.37
C ASP A 144 1.41 1.03 -13.09
N ASP A 145 2.30 0.33 -12.38
CA ASP A 145 2.91 0.76 -11.13
C ASP A 145 3.51 2.18 -11.23
N ARG A 146 4.30 2.44 -12.28
CA ARG A 146 5.03 3.71 -12.44
C ARG A 146 4.10 4.87 -12.76
N ALA A 147 3.09 4.63 -13.60
CA ALA A 147 2.13 5.66 -13.97
C ALA A 147 1.28 6.10 -12.77
N VAL A 148 0.77 5.13 -12.01
CA VAL A 148 -0.02 5.38 -10.80
C VAL A 148 0.82 6.08 -9.74
N GLN A 149 2.04 5.60 -9.49
CA GLN A 149 2.94 6.20 -8.52
C GLN A 149 3.20 7.68 -8.83
N ARG A 150 3.53 8.00 -10.09
CA ARG A 150 3.78 9.39 -10.51
C ARG A 150 2.56 10.28 -10.33
N SER A 151 1.37 9.77 -10.67
CA SER A 151 0.14 10.54 -10.51
C SER A 151 -0.20 10.80 -9.03
N LEU A 152 0.03 9.82 -8.16
CA LEU A 152 -0.16 9.98 -6.72
C LEU A 152 0.78 11.04 -6.13
N MET A 153 2.05 11.03 -6.51
CA MET A 153 3.04 12.03 -6.08
C MET A 153 2.67 13.45 -6.57
N LEU A 154 2.00 13.58 -7.72
CA LEU A 154 1.53 14.88 -8.22
C LEU A 154 0.27 15.38 -7.50
N LYS A 155 -0.58 14.48 -7.01
CA LYS A 155 -1.84 14.82 -6.34
C LYS A 155 -1.69 15.04 -4.83
N MET A 156 -0.70 14.41 -4.21
CA MET A 156 -0.46 14.45 -2.78
C MET A 156 1.00 14.82 -2.51
N ASP A 157 1.25 16.09 -2.18
CA ASP A 157 2.61 16.58 -1.87
C ASP A 157 3.16 15.99 -0.56
N SER A 158 2.31 15.46 0.31
CA SER A 158 2.71 14.76 1.54
C SER A 158 3.34 13.38 1.30
N ILE A 159 3.32 12.87 0.06
CA ILE A 159 3.85 11.55 -0.29
C ILE A 159 5.19 11.68 -1.00
N SER A 160 6.25 11.09 -0.43
CA SER A 160 7.56 11.01 -1.10
C SER A 160 7.64 9.89 -2.12
N TYR A 161 7.19 8.69 -1.76
CA TYR A 161 7.18 7.53 -2.64
C TYR A 161 6.06 6.55 -2.24
N VAL A 162 5.55 5.79 -3.20
CA VAL A 162 4.56 4.73 -2.97
C VAL A 162 5.07 3.41 -3.54
N THR A 163 5.07 2.36 -2.72
CA THR A 163 5.43 1.01 -3.14
C THR A 163 4.18 0.16 -3.32
N PHE A 164 4.09 -0.54 -4.45
CA PHE A 164 3.01 -1.48 -4.74
C PHE A 164 3.53 -2.91 -4.75
N ASN A 165 3.26 -3.67 -3.69
CA ASN A 165 3.63 -5.09 -3.63
C ASN A 165 2.43 -5.97 -4.00
N ARG A 166 2.54 -6.67 -5.13
CA ARG A 166 1.50 -7.57 -5.63
C ARG A 166 1.82 -9.03 -5.36
N ILE A 167 1.00 -9.66 -4.54
CA ILE A 167 1.02 -11.10 -4.27
C ILE A 167 -0.22 -11.73 -4.91
N GLY A 168 -0.13 -12.01 -6.22
CA GLY A 168 -1.23 -12.52 -7.03
C GLY A 168 -2.43 -11.57 -7.10
N ASN A 169 -3.54 -11.90 -6.43
CA ASN A 169 -4.76 -11.06 -6.40
C ASN A 169 -4.89 -10.15 -5.16
N HIS A 170 -3.84 -10.10 -4.34
CA HIS A 170 -3.69 -9.22 -3.19
C HIS A 170 -2.62 -8.17 -3.50
N MET A 171 -2.93 -6.91 -3.22
CA MET A 171 -2.00 -5.80 -3.36
C MET A 171 -1.86 -5.06 -2.05
N ILE A 172 -0.61 -4.85 -1.65
CA ILE A 172 -0.23 -4.07 -0.49
C ILE A 172 0.38 -2.77 -1.02
N VAL A 173 -0.24 -1.65 -0.66
CA VAL A 173 0.23 -0.31 -1.02
C VAL A 173 0.84 0.30 0.23
N GLN A 174 2.12 0.66 0.15
CA GLN A 174 2.85 1.31 1.23
C GLN A 174 3.17 2.73 0.80
N ALA A 175 2.60 3.71 1.48
CA ALA A 175 2.92 5.11 1.26
C ALA A 175 4.00 5.55 2.25
N HIS A 176 4.97 6.32 1.77
CA HIS A 176 5.99 6.93 2.61
C HIS A 176 5.75 8.44 2.63
N ALA A 177 5.73 9.02 3.83
CA ALA A 177 5.60 10.45 4.00
C ALA A 177 6.85 11.17 3.49
N LYS A 178 6.66 12.40 3.04
CA LYS A 178 7.75 13.31 2.75
C LYS A 178 8.36 13.76 4.07
N GLU A 179 9.64 13.49 4.25
CA GLU A 179 10.42 14.16 5.28
C GLU A 179 10.60 15.60 4.83
N ASP A 180 10.24 16.56 5.69
CA ASP A 180 10.58 17.96 5.50
C ASP A 180 12.10 18.10 5.66
N HIS A 181 12.83 17.84 4.58
CA HIS A 181 14.20 18.31 4.46
C HIS A 181 14.15 19.76 4.03
N ASP A 182 14.96 20.59 4.68
CA ASP A 182 15.15 21.96 4.24
C ASP A 182 15.50 21.96 2.75
N PRO A 183 14.86 22.82 1.94
CA PRO A 183 15.10 22.85 0.51
C PRO A 183 16.61 23.03 0.26
N PRO A 184 17.18 22.36 -0.77
CA PRO A 184 18.58 22.56 -1.13
C PRO A 184 18.81 24.06 -1.31
N ARG A 185 19.70 24.62 -0.49
CA ARG A 185 20.01 26.05 -0.42
C ARG A 185 20.31 26.57 -1.82
N ASP A 186 19.78 27.75 -2.12
CA ASP A 186 20.18 28.50 -3.30
C ASP A 186 21.53 29.16 -2.96
N ASP A 187 22.63 28.61 -3.47
CA ASP A 187 24.02 28.96 -3.13
C ASP A 187 24.42 30.42 -3.50
N GLY A 188 23.48 31.24 -3.98
CA GLY A 188 23.72 32.61 -4.46
C GLY A 188 23.25 33.75 -3.56
N GLY A 189 22.54 33.46 -2.45
CA GLY A 189 22.00 34.49 -1.54
C GLY A 189 23.01 35.00 -0.51
N ILE A 190 22.95 36.29 -0.18
CA ILE A 190 23.61 36.83 1.01
C ILE A 190 22.77 36.41 2.23
N THR A 191 23.36 35.69 3.16
CA THR A 191 22.68 35.14 4.33
C THR A 191 23.41 35.49 5.61
N SER A 192 22.67 35.65 6.69
CA SER A 192 23.18 35.83 8.04
C SER A 192 22.61 34.75 8.95
N VAL A 193 23.35 34.36 9.99
CA VAL A 193 22.88 33.40 11.00
C VAL A 193 22.36 34.17 12.21
N VAL A 194 21.10 33.95 12.58
CA VAL A 194 20.45 34.57 13.74
C VAL A 194 20.08 33.52 14.79
N ALA A 195 19.89 33.95 16.03
CA ALA A 195 19.50 33.08 17.12
C ALA A 195 18.02 32.67 17.03
N ARG A 196 17.74 31.37 16.89
CA ARG A 196 16.37 30.83 16.96
C ARG A 196 15.78 30.90 18.37
N ARG A 197 16.63 30.92 19.40
CA ARG A 197 16.25 30.87 20.82
C ARG A 197 17.22 31.69 21.68
N PRO A 198 16.77 32.17 22.85
CA PRO A 198 17.68 32.83 23.78
C PRO A 198 18.55 31.80 24.48
N GLY A 199 19.82 32.14 24.73
CA GLY A 199 20.76 31.22 25.36
C GLY A 199 22.12 31.83 25.64
N GLN A 200 22.93 31.12 26.41
CA GLN A 200 24.33 31.48 26.62
C GLN A 200 25.23 30.71 25.66
N ILE A 201 26.01 31.43 24.86
CA ILE A 201 26.88 30.83 23.85
C ILE A 201 28.01 30.05 24.51
N VAL A 202 28.17 28.79 24.12
CA VAL A 202 29.25 27.91 24.58
C VAL A 202 30.36 27.83 23.53
N ARG A 203 29.98 27.63 22.27
CA ARG A 203 30.93 27.49 21.15
C ARG A 203 30.32 28.07 19.88
N VAL A 204 31.13 28.86 19.17
CA VAL A 204 30.81 29.38 17.84
C VAL A 204 31.83 28.79 16.87
N THR A 205 31.37 28.17 15.80
CA THR A 205 32.24 27.63 14.74
C THR A 205 31.72 28.10 13.39
N PRO A 206 32.15 29.30 12.95
CA PRO A 206 31.73 29.84 11.67
C PRO A 206 32.37 29.05 10.52
N LEU A 207 31.55 28.61 9.57
CA LEU A 207 32.01 28.02 8.30
C LEU A 207 32.27 29.12 7.27
N SER A 208 31.40 30.13 7.24
CA SER A 208 31.46 31.32 6.38
C SER A 208 30.79 32.51 7.07
N GLY A 209 31.22 33.73 6.74
CA GLY A 209 30.78 34.95 7.44
C GLY A 209 31.63 35.28 8.68
N TRP A 210 31.25 36.34 9.39
CA TRP A 210 31.96 36.86 10.55
C TRP A 210 31.17 36.64 11.83
N ALA A 211 31.75 35.91 12.80
CA ALA A 211 31.14 35.73 14.10
C ALA A 211 31.12 37.05 14.90
N VAL A 212 29.92 37.58 15.17
CA VAL A 212 29.72 38.81 15.95
C VAL A 212 29.77 38.53 17.45
N VAL A 213 29.42 37.30 17.82
CA VAL A 213 29.27 36.83 19.20
C VAL A 213 30.43 35.93 19.64
N LYS A 214 30.66 35.84 20.95
CA LYS A 214 31.74 35.06 21.57
C LYS A 214 31.20 34.07 22.60
N ALA A 215 32.01 33.06 22.91
CA ALA A 215 31.71 32.14 24.01
C ALA A 215 31.56 32.91 25.33
N GLY A 216 30.44 32.69 26.03
CA GLY A 216 30.06 33.36 27.26
C GLY A 216 28.96 34.41 27.09
N ASP A 217 28.73 34.91 25.87
CA ASP A 217 27.71 35.93 25.59
C ASP A 217 26.29 35.37 25.74
N ILE A 218 25.35 36.21 26.17
CA ILE A 218 23.93 35.89 26.27
C ILE A 218 23.25 36.56 25.08
N VAL A 219 22.53 35.76 24.29
CA VAL A 219 21.82 36.23 23.11
C VAL A 219 20.32 36.04 23.27
N ASP A 220 19.55 36.95 22.67
CA ASP A 220 18.10 36.86 22.56
C ASP A 220 17.65 36.31 21.19
N THR A 221 16.39 35.88 21.10
CA THR A 221 15.82 35.39 19.83
C THR A 221 15.84 36.47 18.75
N GLY A 222 16.36 36.13 17.58
CA GLY A 222 16.53 37.01 16.43
C GLY A 222 17.83 37.82 16.42
N GLU A 223 18.67 37.70 17.45
CA GLU A 223 19.97 38.38 17.48
C GLU A 223 20.94 37.76 16.47
N LYS A 224 21.76 38.59 15.84
CA LYS A 224 22.69 38.14 14.80
C LYS A 224 23.93 37.49 15.41
N LEU A 225 24.17 36.23 15.07
CA LEU A 225 25.28 35.42 15.57
C LEU A 225 26.48 35.47 14.62
N ILE A 226 26.22 35.26 13.33
CA ILE A 226 27.23 35.32 12.26
C ILE A 226 26.70 36.26 11.18
N ASP A 227 27.47 37.31 10.89
CA ASP A 227 27.12 38.35 9.94
C ASP A 227 27.73 38.08 8.56
N ALA A 228 26.95 38.40 7.53
CA ALA A 228 27.37 38.34 6.12
C ALA A 228 28.52 39.31 5.82
N LEU A 229 28.60 40.40 6.57
CA LEU A 229 29.62 41.43 6.42
C LEU A 229 30.92 40.98 7.09
N VAL A 230 31.90 40.56 6.28
CA VAL A 230 33.24 40.22 6.78
C VAL A 230 34.08 41.50 6.84
N PRO A 231 34.53 41.94 8.03
CA PRO A 231 35.40 43.10 8.15
C PRO A 231 36.79 42.81 7.54
N PRO A 232 37.55 43.85 7.17
CA PRO A 232 38.89 43.68 6.61
C PRO A 232 39.82 43.02 7.65
N SER A 233 40.27 41.80 7.35
CA SER A 233 41.23 41.07 8.17
C SER A 233 42.65 41.57 7.93
N ARG A 234 43.43 41.74 9.00
CA ARG A 234 44.85 42.14 8.93
C ARG A 234 45.76 41.09 8.28
N ASP A 235 45.30 39.84 8.24
CA ASP A 235 46.09 38.69 7.78
C ASP A 235 46.03 38.51 6.25
N VAL A 236 45.15 39.22 5.55
CA VAL A 236 45.02 39.21 4.09
C VAL A 236 45.15 40.65 3.59
N GLU A 237 46.36 41.04 3.19
CA GLU A 237 46.62 42.36 2.61
C GLU A 237 45.73 42.60 1.37
N GLY A 238 44.87 43.62 1.43
CA GLY A 238 44.14 44.15 0.27
C GLY A 238 42.68 43.75 0.11
N LEU A 239 42.10 42.94 1.01
CA LEU A 239 40.66 42.66 0.98
C LEU A 239 39.90 43.70 1.84
N GLY A 240 39.13 44.56 1.18
CA GLY A 240 38.14 45.42 1.84
C GLY A 240 36.97 44.62 2.42
N PRO A 241 36.03 45.29 3.13
CA PRO A 241 34.82 44.63 3.59
C PRO A 241 34.08 44.02 2.39
N HIS A 242 33.67 42.76 2.50
CA HIS A 242 32.90 42.07 1.48
C HIS A 242 31.72 41.34 2.12
N LEU A 243 30.68 41.10 1.31
CA LEU A 243 29.52 40.31 1.70
C LEU A 243 29.71 38.87 1.23
N THR A 244 29.41 37.93 2.11
CA THR A 244 29.40 36.50 1.83
C THR A 244 28.07 35.91 2.31
N TRP A 245 27.77 34.69 1.88
CA TRP A 245 26.83 33.84 2.60
C TRP A 245 27.45 33.49 3.96
N SER A 246 26.62 33.49 5.01
CA SER A 246 27.03 33.09 6.35
C SER A 246 26.42 31.75 6.72
N ASP A 247 27.25 30.92 7.33
CA ASP A 247 26.88 29.61 7.83
C ASP A 247 27.82 29.20 8.95
N GLY A 248 27.36 28.39 9.87
CA GLY A 248 28.16 27.94 10.99
C GLY A 248 27.33 27.38 12.12
N GLU A 249 28.00 26.59 12.95
CA GLU A 249 27.39 25.93 14.11
C GLU A 249 27.54 26.85 15.32
N VAL A 250 26.42 27.18 15.99
CA VAL A 250 26.42 28.04 17.18
C VAL A 250 25.76 27.30 18.34
N ILE A 251 26.60 26.62 19.12
CA ILE A 251 26.17 25.88 20.30
C ILE A 251 25.94 26.85 21.46
N ALA A 252 24.71 26.85 21.99
CA ALA A 252 24.33 27.59 23.17
C ALA A 252 23.68 26.70 24.24
N ARG A 253 23.83 27.13 25.50
CA ARG A 253 23.12 26.60 26.65
C ARG A 253 21.75 27.28 26.74
N THR A 254 20.70 26.50 26.62
CA THR A 254 19.30 26.95 26.65
C THR A 254 18.55 26.33 27.83
N TRP A 255 17.47 26.99 28.27
CA TRP A 255 16.64 26.54 29.38
C TRP A 255 15.20 26.32 28.93
N TYR A 256 14.63 25.19 29.35
CA TYR A 256 13.26 24.79 29.07
C TYR A 256 12.48 24.69 30.36
N GLU A 257 11.34 25.38 30.44
CA GLU A 257 10.41 25.29 31.57
C GLU A 257 9.05 24.85 31.05
N THR A 258 8.54 23.74 31.59
CA THR A 258 7.21 23.24 31.24
C THR A 258 6.51 22.68 32.45
N THR A 259 5.19 22.84 32.51
CA THR A 259 4.36 22.36 33.62
C THR A 259 3.39 21.31 33.12
N TYR A 260 3.44 20.12 33.71
CA TYR A 260 2.56 19.01 33.39
C TYR A 260 1.54 18.81 34.50
N VAL A 261 0.26 18.76 34.15
CA VAL A 261 -0.83 18.51 35.10
C VAL A 261 -1.47 17.16 34.82
N ARG A 262 -1.53 16.30 35.84
CA ARG A 262 -2.17 14.99 35.78
C ARG A 262 -3.03 14.71 37.02
N PRO A 263 -4.28 14.23 36.87
CA PRO A 263 -5.11 13.86 38.02
C PRO A 263 -4.52 12.64 38.73
N LEU A 264 -4.53 12.62 40.08
CA LEU A 264 -4.12 11.46 40.87
C LEU A 264 -5.15 10.31 40.80
N THR A 265 -6.41 10.66 40.56
CA THR A 265 -7.49 9.70 40.38
C THR A 265 -7.83 9.55 38.90
N THR A 266 -7.53 8.38 38.34
CA THR A 266 -7.85 8.06 36.95
C THR A 266 -8.91 6.96 36.89
N LEU A 267 -9.86 7.09 35.96
CA LEU A 267 -10.85 6.05 35.69
C LEU A 267 -10.17 4.89 34.92
N THR A 268 -9.98 3.76 35.60
CA THR A 268 -9.46 2.54 34.98
C THR A 268 -10.61 1.66 34.52
N LYS A 269 -10.46 1.03 33.35
CA LYS A 269 -11.46 0.08 32.82
C LYS A 269 -11.44 -1.23 33.60
N ARG A 270 -12.50 -1.54 34.34
CA ARG A 270 -12.72 -2.86 34.93
C ARG A 270 -13.66 -3.66 34.03
N TYR A 271 -13.15 -4.67 33.35
CA TYR A 271 -13.97 -5.50 32.48
C TYR A 271 -14.95 -6.36 33.28
N THR A 272 -16.22 -6.32 32.89
CA THR A 272 -17.34 -7.02 33.57
C THR A 272 -17.43 -8.52 33.21
N GLY A 273 -16.55 -9.01 32.33
CA GLY A 273 -16.59 -10.38 31.79
C GLY A 273 -17.69 -10.62 30.74
N LYS A 274 -18.66 -9.72 30.60
CA LYS A 274 -19.67 -9.80 29.53
C LYS A 274 -19.00 -9.55 28.17
N THR A 275 -19.20 -10.49 27.24
CA THR A 275 -18.73 -10.38 25.87
C THR A 275 -19.86 -10.64 24.88
N THR A 276 -19.90 -9.86 23.80
CA THR A 276 -20.85 -10.05 22.71
C THR A 276 -20.07 -10.19 21.41
N THR A 277 -20.26 -11.30 20.70
CA THR A 277 -19.58 -11.53 19.42
C THR A 277 -20.57 -11.41 18.28
N GLN A 278 -20.22 -10.62 17.27
CA GLN A 278 -20.98 -10.46 16.03
C GLN A 278 -20.13 -10.89 14.84
N TYR A 279 -20.78 -11.44 13.82
CA TYR A 279 -20.13 -11.84 12.58
C TYR A 279 -20.60 -10.97 11.42
N ALA A 280 -19.69 -10.60 10.54
CA ALA A 280 -20.02 -10.01 9.25
C ALA A 280 -19.16 -10.66 8.16
N LEU A 281 -19.70 -10.79 6.96
CA LEU A 281 -18.97 -11.24 5.79
C LEU A 281 -18.61 -10.01 4.95
N ILE A 282 -17.33 -9.84 4.63
CA ILE A 282 -16.89 -8.88 3.63
C ILE A 282 -16.76 -9.63 2.31
N TRP A 283 -17.28 -9.06 1.23
CA TRP A 283 -17.06 -9.54 -0.13
C TRP A 283 -16.67 -8.34 -1.02
N GLY A 284 -15.39 -8.28 -1.40
CA GLY A 284 -14.81 -7.12 -2.08
C GLY A 284 -15.07 -5.82 -1.31
N LYS A 285 -15.89 -4.92 -1.87
CA LYS A 285 -16.31 -3.65 -1.25
C LYS A 285 -17.57 -3.73 -0.39
N HIS A 286 -18.29 -4.85 -0.43
CA HIS A 286 -19.57 -5.00 0.27
C HIS A 286 -19.37 -5.69 1.62
N ARG A 287 -20.03 -5.18 2.65
CA ARG A 287 -20.08 -5.80 3.97
C ARG A 287 -21.51 -6.25 4.26
N ILE A 288 -21.67 -7.55 4.48
CA ILE A 288 -22.93 -8.20 4.83
C ILE A 288 -22.87 -8.52 6.32
N ASN A 289 -23.66 -7.81 7.13
CA ASN A 289 -23.76 -8.09 8.56
C ASN A 289 -24.63 -9.33 8.79
N LEU A 290 -24.12 -10.31 9.54
CA LEU A 290 -24.85 -11.54 9.90
C LEU A 290 -25.55 -11.41 11.27
N TYR A 291 -25.77 -10.16 11.72
CA TYR A 291 -26.44 -9.83 12.98
C TYR A 291 -27.58 -8.85 12.71
N LEU A 292 -28.62 -8.91 13.54
CA LEU A 292 -29.74 -7.97 13.50
C LEU A 292 -29.47 -6.81 14.47
N GLY A 293 -29.66 -5.57 14.01
CA GLY A 293 -29.49 -4.33 14.78
C GLY A 293 -28.31 -3.46 14.36
N SER A 294 -28.15 -2.29 14.99
CA SER A 294 -27.01 -1.40 14.78
C SER A 294 -25.78 -1.95 15.52
N GLY A 295 -24.65 -2.14 14.82
CA GLY A 295 -23.36 -2.53 15.41
C GLY A 295 -22.68 -1.42 16.22
N ILE A 296 -23.48 -0.55 16.84
CA ILE A 296 -23.08 0.55 17.71
C ILE A 296 -23.68 0.23 19.08
N TYR A 297 -22.86 -0.36 19.94
CA TYR A 297 -23.13 -0.40 21.37
C TYR A 297 -22.56 0.90 21.94
N GLY A 298 -23.29 1.58 22.83
CA GLY A 298 -22.93 2.90 23.36
C GLY A 298 -21.65 2.93 24.19
N THR A 299 -21.54 3.91 25.08
CA THR A 299 -20.39 4.05 26.00
C THR A 299 -20.32 2.88 26.99
N GLY A 300 -19.12 2.35 27.27
CA GLY A 300 -18.90 1.26 28.24
C GLY A 300 -18.58 -0.11 27.64
N CYS A 301 -18.21 -0.18 26.35
CA CYS A 301 -17.66 -1.39 25.76
C CYS A 301 -16.49 -1.10 24.82
N ASP A 302 -15.49 -1.98 24.84
CA ASP A 302 -14.39 -1.99 23.89
C ASP A 302 -14.72 -2.91 22.72
N LYS A 303 -14.59 -2.40 21.50
CA LYS A 303 -14.84 -3.12 20.26
C LYS A 303 -13.53 -3.64 19.68
N ILE A 304 -13.37 -4.94 19.66
CA ILE A 304 -12.26 -5.63 19.00
C ILE A 304 -12.77 -6.15 17.65
N VAL A 305 -12.07 -5.85 16.57
CA VAL A 305 -12.44 -6.27 15.21
C VAL A 305 -11.33 -7.13 14.64
N ASP A 306 -11.60 -8.42 14.50
CA ASP A 306 -10.72 -9.37 13.86
C ASP A 306 -11.23 -9.68 12.45
N ILE A 307 -10.36 -9.59 11.45
CA ILE A 307 -10.70 -9.91 10.05
C ILE A 307 -9.90 -11.15 9.64
N THR A 308 -10.58 -12.28 9.49
CA THR A 308 -9.98 -13.51 8.96
C THR A 308 -10.20 -13.59 7.46
N ARG A 309 -9.10 -13.67 6.71
CA ARG A 309 -9.10 -13.88 5.26
C ARG A 309 -8.51 -15.24 4.94
N TRP A 310 -9.08 -15.94 3.97
CA TRP A 310 -8.62 -17.26 3.58
C TRP A 310 -7.73 -17.20 2.34
N THR A 311 -6.50 -17.68 2.47
CA THR A 311 -5.55 -17.89 1.38
C THR A 311 -5.53 -19.37 1.03
N VAL A 312 -5.84 -19.70 -0.23
CA VAL A 312 -5.83 -21.10 -0.70
C VAL A 312 -4.43 -21.53 -1.12
N ARG A 313 -3.64 -20.61 -1.69
CA ARG A 313 -2.25 -20.80 -2.13
C ARG A 313 -1.51 -19.47 -2.06
N SER A 314 -0.17 -19.47 -2.09
CA SER A 314 0.63 -18.24 -2.20
C SER A 314 0.19 -17.46 -3.44
N GLY A 315 -0.47 -16.31 -3.23
CA GLY A 315 -1.00 -15.45 -4.30
C GLY A 315 -2.49 -15.60 -4.65
N LEU A 316 -3.22 -16.55 -4.06
CA LEU A 316 -4.67 -16.65 -4.26
C LEU A 316 -5.41 -16.49 -2.93
N THR A 317 -5.76 -15.25 -2.64
CA THR A 317 -6.60 -14.91 -1.49
C THR A 317 -8.05 -14.81 -1.94
N LEU A 318 -8.94 -15.42 -1.18
CA LEU A 318 -10.36 -15.41 -1.50
C LEU A 318 -10.93 -13.99 -1.31
N PRO A 319 -11.87 -13.57 -2.19
CA PRO A 319 -12.45 -12.22 -2.13
C PRO A 319 -13.42 -12.04 -0.96
N PHE A 320 -13.58 -13.05 -0.11
CA PHE A 320 -14.44 -13.03 1.06
C PHE A 320 -13.62 -13.12 2.35
N GLY A 321 -13.98 -12.27 3.32
CA GLY A 321 -13.37 -12.24 4.65
C GLY A 321 -14.44 -12.35 5.73
N LEU A 322 -14.15 -13.10 6.79
CA LEU A 322 -15.01 -13.17 7.97
C LEU A 322 -14.54 -12.13 8.98
N VAL A 323 -15.41 -11.19 9.29
CA VAL A 323 -15.20 -10.20 10.35
C VAL A 323 -15.85 -10.70 11.62
N ARG A 324 -15.04 -10.85 12.66
CA ARG A 324 -15.50 -11.13 14.02
C ARG A 324 -15.36 -9.85 14.83
N GLN A 325 -16.48 -9.33 15.32
CA GLN A 325 -16.50 -8.16 16.19
C GLN A 325 -16.82 -8.62 17.60
N THR A 326 -15.87 -8.45 18.52
CA THR A 326 -16.02 -8.82 19.93
C THR A 326 -16.14 -7.54 20.76
N TYR A 327 -17.29 -7.35 21.40
CA TYR A 327 -17.51 -6.26 22.34
C TYR A 327 -17.23 -6.77 23.75
N ARG A 328 -16.31 -6.11 24.46
CA ARG A 328 -15.97 -6.38 25.86
C ARG A 328 -16.49 -5.24 26.73
N TRP A 329 -17.43 -5.53 27.62
CA TRP A 329 -18.05 -4.52 28.45
C TRP A 329 -17.19 -4.19 29.67
N TYR A 330 -17.04 -2.91 29.98
CA TYR A 330 -16.27 -2.44 31.12
C TYR A 330 -17.04 -1.39 31.92
N GLU A 331 -16.72 -1.31 33.21
CA GLU A 331 -17.15 -0.24 34.10
C GLU A 331 -15.92 0.60 34.44
N PRO A 332 -15.98 1.94 34.29
CA PRO A 332 -14.91 2.81 34.75
C PRO A 332 -14.92 2.83 36.29
N VAL A 333 -13.80 2.43 36.90
CA VAL A 333 -13.63 2.47 38.36
C VAL A 333 -12.53 3.48 38.68
N PRO A 334 -12.75 4.42 39.61
CA PRO A 334 -11.69 5.32 40.05
C PRO A 334 -10.57 4.51 40.69
N ARG A 335 -9.35 4.72 40.20
CA ARG A 335 -8.14 4.15 40.77
C ARG A 335 -7.22 5.30 41.13
N GLU A 336 -6.84 5.36 42.40
CA GLU A 336 -5.79 6.25 42.87
C GLU A 336 -4.45 5.72 42.36
N GLN A 337 -3.68 6.60 41.76
CA GLN A 337 -2.34 6.33 41.28
C GLN A 337 -1.34 6.78 42.34
N ASP A 338 -0.25 6.03 42.44
CA ASP A 338 0.89 6.42 43.27
C ASP A 338 1.55 7.67 42.69
N ALA A 339 1.66 8.72 43.50
CA ALA A 339 2.16 10.02 43.08
C ALA A 339 3.62 9.94 42.62
N GLU A 340 4.44 9.09 43.25
CA GLU A 340 5.85 8.92 42.89
C GLU A 340 6.03 8.22 41.53
N GLN A 341 5.21 7.19 41.27
CA GLN A 341 5.21 6.49 39.98
C GLN A 341 4.73 7.40 38.85
N LEU A 342 3.66 8.15 39.11
CA LEU A 342 3.11 9.11 38.14
C LEU A 342 4.11 10.21 37.82
N ARG A 343 4.82 10.73 38.83
CA ARG A 343 5.89 11.70 38.67
C ARG A 343 6.99 11.15 37.75
N THR A 344 7.48 9.94 38.03
CA THR A 344 8.54 9.29 37.25
C THR A 344 8.12 9.09 35.78
N GLU A 345 6.86 8.69 35.55
CA GLU A 345 6.33 8.52 34.18
C GLU A 345 6.23 9.87 33.43
N ILE A 346 5.81 10.94 34.12
CA ILE A 346 5.75 12.29 33.56
C ILE A 346 7.16 12.77 33.20
N GLU A 347 8.13 12.59 34.09
CA GLU A 347 9.52 12.98 33.87
C GLU A 347 10.15 12.27 32.69
N ALA A 348 9.99 10.95 32.61
CA ALA A 348 10.50 10.15 31.49
C ALA A 348 9.92 10.61 30.16
N ARG A 349 8.60 10.83 30.09
CA ARG A 349 7.94 11.33 28.87
C ARG A 349 8.28 12.77 28.54
N ALA A 350 8.53 13.60 29.55
CA ALA A 350 8.94 14.99 29.35
C ALA A 350 10.35 15.05 28.74
N ALA A 351 11.28 14.27 29.29
CA ALA A 351 12.65 14.16 28.78
C ALA A 351 12.69 13.60 27.36
N GLU A 352 11.92 12.53 27.07
CA GLU A 352 11.83 11.94 25.73
C GLU A 352 11.26 12.92 24.69
N ARG A 353 10.18 13.65 25.04
CA ARG A 353 9.60 14.68 24.16
C ARG A 353 10.60 15.81 23.89
N LEU A 354 11.32 16.24 24.93
CA LEU A 354 12.28 17.32 24.80
C LEU A 354 13.48 16.90 23.95
N ALA A 355 14.03 15.71 24.16
CA ALA A 355 15.12 15.15 23.36
C ALA A 355 14.75 15.01 21.87
N GLY A 356 13.48 14.71 21.55
CA GLY A 356 13.03 14.65 20.15
C GLY A 356 12.78 16.01 19.49
N THR A 357 12.80 17.12 20.25
CA THR A 357 12.53 18.47 19.73
C THR A 357 13.80 19.31 19.58
N ILE A 358 14.84 18.98 20.35
CA ILE A 358 16.09 19.73 20.43
C ILE A 358 17.09 19.19 19.39
N ASP A 359 17.82 20.09 18.74
CA ASP A 359 18.94 19.76 17.86
C ASP A 359 20.25 19.78 18.66
N GLY A 360 20.41 18.80 19.56
CA GLY A 360 21.50 18.77 20.54
C GLY A 360 21.30 17.80 21.70
N GLU A 361 22.01 18.03 22.79
CA GLU A 361 22.05 17.15 23.96
C GLU A 361 21.41 17.78 25.20
N LEU A 362 20.53 17.04 25.85
CA LEU A 362 20.00 17.39 27.16
C LEU A 362 21.08 17.19 28.23
N THR A 363 21.54 18.27 28.86
CA THR A 363 22.63 18.22 29.85
C THR A 363 22.12 17.82 31.22
N SER A 364 21.04 18.45 31.67
CA SER A 364 20.42 18.12 32.96
C SER A 364 18.95 18.53 32.99
N TYR A 365 18.19 17.92 33.90
CA TYR A 365 16.85 18.37 34.22
C TYR A 365 16.62 18.29 35.72
N THR A 366 15.78 19.18 36.22
CA THR A 366 15.27 19.18 37.58
C THR A 366 13.76 19.24 37.51
N SER A 367 13.10 18.43 38.34
CA SER A 367 11.66 18.43 38.49
C SER A 367 11.28 18.77 39.93
N SER A 368 10.24 19.58 40.08
CA SER A 368 9.51 19.73 41.34
C SER A 368 8.06 19.32 41.10
N ALA A 369 7.46 18.68 42.10
CA ALA A 369 6.10 18.18 42.00
C ALA A 369 5.30 18.70 43.18
N ASP A 370 4.20 19.39 42.89
CA ASP A 370 3.28 19.93 43.86
C ASP A 370 1.90 19.30 43.67
N THR A 371 1.22 19.03 44.78
CA THR A 371 -0.16 18.52 44.72
C THR A 371 -1.10 19.72 44.80
N SER A 372 -1.78 19.99 43.70
CA SER A 372 -2.78 21.04 43.61
C SER A 372 -4.02 20.68 44.44
N GLY A 373 -4.67 21.68 45.05
CA GLY A 373 -5.86 21.49 45.89
C GLY A 373 -7.06 20.83 45.19
N SER A 374 -7.00 20.66 43.86
CA SER A 374 -7.96 19.94 43.03
C SER A 374 -7.72 18.42 42.92
N GLY A 375 -6.73 17.85 43.63
CA GLY A 375 -6.39 16.42 43.55
C GLY A 375 -5.59 16.04 42.30
N ALA A 376 -4.89 17.00 41.70
CA ALA A 376 -3.99 16.80 40.56
C ALA A 376 -2.54 17.00 40.99
N LEU A 377 -1.66 16.18 40.41
CA LEU A 377 -0.21 16.34 40.50
C LEU A 377 0.25 17.32 39.41
N GLU A 378 0.86 18.42 39.84
CA GLU A 378 1.50 19.40 38.98
C GLU A 378 3.02 19.18 39.04
N VAL A 379 3.63 18.86 37.90
CA VAL A 379 5.07 18.64 37.80
C VAL A 379 5.68 19.77 37.00
N HIS A 380 6.47 20.61 37.66
CA HIS A 380 7.28 21.65 37.04
C HIS A 380 8.61 21.04 36.62
N PHE A 381 8.82 20.94 35.30
CA PHE A 381 10.00 20.38 34.69
C PHE A 381 10.86 21.51 34.14
N ARG A 382 12.09 21.62 34.65
CA ARG A 382 13.10 22.56 34.17
C ARG A 382 14.28 21.78 33.61
N ALA A 383 14.62 22.03 32.36
CA ALA A 383 15.72 21.37 31.67
C ALA A 383 16.74 22.37 31.17
N GLU A 384 18.00 21.95 31.15
CA GLU A 384 19.12 22.63 30.53
C GLU A 384 19.63 21.78 29.37
N ALA A 385 19.68 22.38 28.18
CA ALA A 385 20.14 21.72 26.97
C ALA A 385 21.30 22.49 26.35
N LEU A 386 22.12 21.76 25.61
CA LEU A 386 23.18 22.28 24.78
C LEU A 386 22.79 21.96 23.34
N GLU A 387 22.39 22.98 22.59
CA GLU A 387 21.81 22.84 21.25
C GLU A 387 22.36 23.88 20.29
N ASP A 388 22.31 23.58 18.98
CA ASP A 388 22.57 24.60 17.96
C ASP A 388 21.36 25.56 17.89
N ILE A 389 21.62 26.85 18.10
CA ILE A 389 20.61 27.89 18.03
C ILE A 389 20.70 28.70 16.74
N GLY A 390 21.61 28.37 15.83
CA GLY A 390 21.79 29.06 14.56
C GLY A 390 20.64 28.78 13.59
N GLU A 391 19.96 29.83 13.14
CA GLU A 391 19.00 29.77 12.04
C GLU A 391 19.45 30.72 10.94
N VAL A 392 19.52 30.24 9.71
CA VAL A 392 20.03 31.03 8.59
C VAL A 392 18.90 31.76 7.89
N VAL A 393 19.05 33.07 7.80
CA VAL A 393 18.06 33.99 7.25
C VAL A 393 18.67 34.77 6.10
N GLU A 394 17.89 34.99 5.03
CA GLU A 394 18.30 35.88 3.94
C GLU A 394 18.50 37.31 4.47
N ASP A 395 19.67 37.87 4.21
CA ASP A 395 20.02 39.21 4.67
C ASP A 395 20.20 40.14 3.45
N PRO A 396 19.28 41.09 3.20
CA PRO A 396 19.36 42.01 2.06
C PRO A 396 20.41 43.12 2.26
N GLN A 397 21.45 42.88 3.06
CA GLN A 397 22.51 43.84 3.34
C GLN A 397 23.21 44.31 2.05
N VAL A 398 23.46 45.62 2.00
CA VAL A 398 24.27 46.27 0.95
C VAL A 398 25.56 46.75 1.61
N LEU A 399 26.69 46.59 0.92
CA LEU A 399 27.98 47.06 1.39
C LEU A 399 27.90 48.53 1.83
N PRO A 400 28.39 48.87 3.04
CA PRO A 400 28.50 50.27 3.42
C PRO A 400 29.40 51.01 2.43
N PRO A 401 29.09 52.28 2.07
CA PRO A 401 29.93 53.05 1.17
C PRO A 401 31.35 53.15 1.74
N PRO A 402 32.39 53.11 0.90
CA PRO A 402 33.78 53.15 1.38
C PRO A 402 34.00 54.42 2.20
N GLU A 403 34.61 54.28 3.38
CA GLU A 403 34.96 55.43 4.21
C GLU A 403 35.84 56.41 3.40
N PRO A 404 35.57 57.72 3.47
CA PRO A 404 36.41 58.70 2.78
C PRO A 404 37.83 58.61 3.34
N VAL A 405 38.79 58.32 2.46
CA VAL A 405 40.22 58.34 2.78
C VAL A 405 40.54 59.72 3.38
N PRO A 406 41.11 59.81 4.59
CA PRO A 406 41.51 61.10 5.14
C PRO A 406 42.54 61.74 4.20
N SER A 407 42.15 62.85 3.57
CA SER A 407 43.03 63.64 2.72
C SER A 407 44.09 64.32 3.59
N GLY A 408 45.23 63.68 3.80
CA GLY A 408 46.32 64.30 4.55
C GLY A 408 47.43 63.36 4.95
N ALA A 409 48.25 62.93 3.98
CA ALA A 409 49.65 62.58 4.19
C ALA A 409 50.38 62.58 2.85
N SER A 410 50.69 63.79 2.37
CA SER A 410 51.76 64.05 1.40
C SER A 410 53.06 64.28 2.13
#